data_AF-A0A1G7EDJ2-F1
#
_entry.id   AF-A0A1G7EDJ2-F1
#
_cell.length_a   1.000
_cell.length_b   1.000
_cell.length_c   1.000
_cell.angle_alpha   90.00
_cell.angle_beta   90.00
_cell.angle_gamma   90.00
#
_symmetry.space_group_name_H-M   'P 1'
#
loop_
_entity.id
_entity.type
_entity.pdbx_description
1 polymer ?
#
loop_
_entity_poly.entity_id
_entity_poly.type
_entity_poly.pdbx_seq_one_letter_code
_entity_poly.pdbx_strand_id
1 'polypeptide(L)'
;MLQRLILSAGLAVSAAAVHALPDGSYSGSGPFQLDLKASGGRVEITVSTRNCLGSGVGTLRQVGRTTWHAMLSDQYVPETCVVQIDDMGDHYFMQEVQGCMAFHGASCGFRGPLAK
;
A
#
# COMPACT_ATOMS: atom_id res chain seq x y z
N MET A 1 -47.72 7.07 -42.65
CA MET A 1 -47.42 6.88 -41.21
C MET A 1 -46.00 6.36 -41.11
N LEU A 2 -45.05 7.16 -40.64
CA LEU A 2 -43.62 6.83 -40.59
C LEU A 2 -43.19 6.79 -39.11
N GLN A 3 -42.93 5.60 -38.59
CA GLN A 3 -42.60 5.37 -37.19
C GLN A 3 -41.08 5.43 -37.02
N ARG A 4 -40.59 6.47 -36.33
CA ARG A 4 -39.17 6.64 -36.02
C ARG A 4 -38.82 5.84 -34.76
N LEU A 5 -38.03 4.77 -34.91
CA LEU A 5 -37.36 4.12 -33.78
C LEU A 5 -36.16 4.97 -33.34
N ILE A 6 -36.13 5.36 -32.08
CA ILE A 6 -34.98 5.97 -31.42
C ILE A 6 -34.30 4.84 -30.64
N LEU A 7 -33.15 4.36 -31.12
CA LEU A 7 -32.30 3.44 -30.35
C LEU A 7 -31.46 4.27 -29.37
N SER A 8 -31.80 4.18 -28.09
CA SER A 8 -30.99 4.74 -27.00
C SER A 8 -29.87 3.75 -26.67
N ALA A 9 -28.64 4.06 -27.09
CA ALA A 9 -27.44 3.33 -26.68
C ALA A 9 -27.10 3.71 -25.23
N GLY A 10 -27.40 2.81 -24.29
CA GLY A 10 -26.99 2.97 -22.88
C GLY A 10 -25.50 2.71 -22.72
N LEU A 11 -24.74 3.72 -22.29
CA LEU A 11 -23.36 3.55 -21.85
C LEU A 11 -23.35 2.75 -20.54
N ALA A 12 -22.85 1.51 -20.59
CA ALA A 12 -22.49 0.76 -19.41
C ALA A 12 -21.17 1.32 -18.86
N VAL A 13 -21.24 2.08 -17.77
CA VAL A 13 -20.06 2.51 -17.02
C VAL A 13 -19.56 1.31 -16.21
N SER A 14 -18.55 0.61 -16.73
CA SER A 14 -17.83 -0.41 -15.97
C SER A 14 -17.03 0.30 -14.87
N ALA A 15 -17.49 0.22 -13.62
CA ALA A 15 -16.70 0.61 -12.48
C ALA A 15 -15.45 -0.29 -12.45
N ALA A 16 -14.29 0.26 -12.80
CA ALA A 16 -13.03 -0.43 -12.59
C ALA A 16 -12.92 -0.75 -11.10
N ALA A 17 -12.95 -2.03 -10.76
CA ALA A 17 -12.70 -2.47 -9.40
C ALA A 17 -11.28 -2.01 -9.02
N VAL A 18 -11.22 -1.01 -8.12
CA VAL A 18 -10.00 -0.63 -7.44
C VAL A 18 -9.64 -1.83 -6.57
N HIS A 19 -8.63 -2.59 -6.99
CA HIS A 19 -8.20 -3.76 -6.23
C HIS A 19 -7.40 -3.27 -5.04
N ALA A 20 -8.05 -3.25 -3.87
CA ALA A 20 -7.33 -3.07 -2.62
C ALA A 20 -6.25 -4.14 -2.50
N LEU A 21 -5.13 -3.80 -1.85
CA LEU A 21 -4.15 -4.81 -1.43
C LEU A 21 -4.93 -5.88 -0.65
N PRO A 22 -4.83 -7.17 -1.00
CA PRO A 22 -5.62 -8.19 -0.33
C PRO A 22 -5.35 -8.18 1.17
N ASP A 23 -6.40 -8.38 1.98
CA ASP A 23 -6.22 -8.51 3.42
C ASP A 23 -5.31 -9.72 3.73
N GLY A 24 -4.50 -9.58 4.77
CA GLY A 24 -3.55 -10.61 5.18
C GLY A 24 -2.35 -10.07 5.94
N SER A 25 -1.53 -10.99 6.42
CA SER A 25 -0.20 -10.70 6.94
C SER A 25 0.82 -11.01 5.85
N TYR A 26 1.88 -10.22 5.79
CA TYR A 26 2.95 -10.33 4.83
C TYR A 26 4.26 -10.15 5.60
N SER A 27 5.26 -10.96 5.27
CA SER A 27 6.56 -10.88 5.92
C SER A 27 7.69 -11.08 4.92
N GLY A 28 8.82 -10.45 5.20
CA GLY A 28 10.01 -10.48 4.39
C GLY A 28 11.24 -10.48 5.28
N SER A 29 12.25 -11.26 4.89
CA SER A 29 13.55 -11.25 5.55
C SER A 29 14.67 -11.04 4.55
N GLY A 30 15.77 -10.48 5.02
CA GLY A 30 16.93 -10.09 4.22
C GLY A 30 17.80 -9.12 5.01
N PRO A 31 18.30 -8.02 4.42
CA PRO A 31 18.97 -6.96 5.19
C PRO A 31 18.01 -6.20 6.14
N PHE A 32 16.70 -6.32 5.90
CA PHE A 32 15.61 -5.82 6.74
C PHE A 32 14.68 -6.98 7.07
N GLN A 33 14.17 -7.02 8.30
CA GLN A 33 12.99 -7.79 8.66
C GLN A 33 11.78 -6.87 8.48
N LEU A 34 10.85 -7.28 7.63
CA LEU A 34 9.70 -6.48 7.21
C LEU A 34 8.43 -7.26 7.52
N ASP A 35 7.49 -6.63 8.21
CA ASP A 35 6.18 -7.21 8.49
C ASP A 35 5.10 -6.19 8.13
N LEU A 36 4.07 -6.64 7.41
CA LEU A 36 2.93 -5.82 7.00
C LEU A 36 1.63 -6.58 7.27
N LYS A 37 0.65 -5.91 7.84
CA LYS A 37 -0.71 -6.44 8.00
C LYS A 37 -1.72 -5.51 7.35
N ALA A 38 -2.46 -6.03 6.37
CA ALA A 38 -3.52 -5.32 5.67
C ALA A 38 -4.89 -5.83 6.13
N SER A 39 -5.81 -4.92 6.44
CA SER A 39 -7.19 -5.25 6.84
C SER A 39 -8.13 -4.10 6.49
N GLY A 40 -9.05 -4.31 5.54
CA GLY A 40 -10.09 -3.35 5.21
C GLY A 40 -9.57 -1.96 4.83
N GLY A 41 -8.43 -1.89 4.14
CA GLY A 41 -7.77 -0.63 3.75
C GLY A 41 -6.92 0.04 4.85
N ARG A 42 -6.89 -0.52 6.07
CA ARG A 42 -5.91 -0.18 7.10
C ARG A 42 -4.64 -1.01 6.92
N VAL A 43 -3.50 -0.44 7.29
CA VAL A 43 -2.21 -1.13 7.27
C VAL A 43 -1.42 -0.88 8.54
N GLU A 44 -0.75 -1.93 9.01
CA GLU A 44 0.22 -1.89 10.10
C GLU A 44 1.55 -2.41 9.54
N ILE A 45 2.63 -1.64 9.70
CA ILE A 45 3.95 -1.98 9.18
C ILE A 45 4.92 -2.03 10.36
N THR A 46 5.78 -3.04 10.39
CA THR A 46 6.94 -3.13 11.26
C THR A 46 8.19 -3.35 10.41
N VAL A 47 9.25 -2.63 10.73
CA VAL A 47 10.55 -2.69 10.08
C VAL A 47 11.59 -2.88 11.16
N SER A 48 12.43 -3.90 11.03
CA SER A 48 13.53 -4.15 11.94
C SER A 48 14.82 -4.41 11.17
N THR A 49 15.90 -3.82 11.66
CA THR A 49 17.26 -4.00 11.17
C THR A 49 18.17 -4.21 12.36
N ARG A 50 19.47 -4.39 12.11
CA ARG A 50 20.46 -4.48 13.20
C ARG A 50 20.43 -3.26 14.14
N ASN A 51 20.17 -2.06 13.62
CA ASN A 51 20.33 -0.82 14.39
C ASN A 51 19.04 0.01 14.50
N CYS A 52 17.96 -0.41 13.84
CA CYS A 52 16.75 0.39 13.68
C CYS A 52 15.53 -0.51 13.81
N LEU A 53 14.59 -0.13 14.67
CA LEU A 53 13.33 -0.83 14.87
C LEU A 53 12.21 0.19 14.82
N GLY A 54 11.25 -0.03 13.92
CA GLY A 54 10.12 0.85 13.76
C GLY A 54 8.83 0.20 13.39
N SER A 55 7.76 0.91 13.70
CA SER A 55 6.42 0.52 13.32
C SER A 55 5.55 1.75 13.06
N GLY A 56 4.50 1.55 12.29
CA GLY A 56 3.55 2.59 11.98
C GLY A 56 2.24 2.00 11.50
N VAL A 57 1.19 2.80 11.66
CA VAL A 57 -0.16 2.44 11.26
C VAL A 57 -0.71 3.52 10.35
N GLY A 58 -1.46 3.10 9.35
CA GLY A 58 -1.97 4.03 8.36
C GLY A 58 -3.09 3.48 7.50
N THR A 59 -3.27 4.13 6.36
CA THR A 59 -4.25 3.75 5.34
C THR A 59 -3.56 3.39 4.04
N LEU A 60 -4.13 2.43 3.32
CA LEU A 60 -3.67 2.02 2.00
C LEU A 60 -4.45 2.76 0.93
N ARG A 61 -3.73 3.27 -0.06
CA ARG A 61 -4.30 3.87 -1.26
C ARG A 61 -3.64 3.27 -2.48
N GLN A 62 -4.45 2.68 -3.37
CA GLN A 62 -3.96 2.25 -4.66
C GLN A 62 -3.63 3.48 -5.52
N VAL A 63 -2.41 3.53 -6.07
CA VAL A 63 -1.92 4.64 -6.91
C VAL A 63 -1.56 4.19 -8.32
N GLY A 64 -1.46 2.88 -8.55
CA GLY A 64 -1.26 2.26 -9.85
C GLY A 64 -1.95 0.91 -9.91
N ARG A 65 -1.93 0.26 -11.08
CA ARG A 65 -2.60 -1.04 -11.27
C ARG A 65 -2.10 -2.12 -10.30
N THR A 66 -0.81 -2.06 -9.95
CA THR A 66 -0.10 -3.03 -9.10
C THR A 66 0.68 -2.33 -7.99
N THR A 67 0.31 -1.09 -7.65
CA THR A 67 1.06 -0.25 -6.69
C THR A 67 0.13 0.40 -5.69
N TRP A 68 0.46 0.28 -4.41
CA TRP A 68 -0.22 0.91 -3.29
C TRP A 68 0.74 1.77 -2.49
N HIS A 69 0.23 2.87 -1.95
CA HIS A 69 0.90 3.68 -0.94
C HIS A 69 0.22 3.45 0.41
N ALA A 70 1.00 3.04 1.41
CA ALA A 70 0.64 3.10 2.80
C ALA A 70 1.02 4.49 3.35
N MET A 71 0.02 5.26 3.73
CA MET A 71 0.19 6.58 4.35
C MET A 71 0.12 6.41 5.86
N LEU A 72 1.29 6.31 6.50
CA LEU A 72 1.43 6.15 7.94
C LEU A 72 1.43 7.53 8.60
N SER A 73 0.66 7.67 9.67
CA SER A 73 0.55 8.91 10.44
C SER A 73 0.78 8.62 11.92
N ASP A 74 1.57 9.45 12.57
CA ASP A 74 1.75 9.46 14.02
C ASP A 74 1.17 10.77 14.54
N GLN A 75 0.40 10.72 15.63
CA GLN A 75 -0.18 11.90 16.26
C GLN A 75 0.86 12.92 16.76
N TYR A 76 2.11 12.48 16.94
CA TYR A 76 3.21 13.32 17.40
C TYR A 76 4.08 13.89 16.26
N VAL A 77 3.89 13.40 15.03
CA VAL A 77 4.72 13.76 13.88
C VAL A 77 3.83 14.35 12.78
N PRO A 78 4.00 15.62 12.41
CA PRO A 78 3.18 16.25 11.36
C PRO A 78 3.48 15.70 9.96
N GLU A 79 4.62 15.03 9.78
CA GLU A 79 5.01 14.41 8.51
C GLU A 79 4.33 13.05 8.32
N THR A 80 3.83 12.81 7.10
CA THR A 80 3.31 11.49 6.69
C THR A 80 4.45 10.63 6.17
N CYS A 81 4.63 9.45 6.75
CA CYS A 81 5.53 8.43 6.20
C CYS A 81 4.78 7.68 5.09
N VAL A 82 5.34 7.69 3.88
CA VAL A 82 4.78 7.03 2.70
C VAL A 82 5.64 5.82 2.38
N VAL A 83 4.98 4.65 2.41
CA VAL A 83 5.59 3.37 2.05
C VAL A 83 4.90 2.85 0.80
N GLN A 84 5.68 2.50 -0.22
CA GLN A 84 5.17 1.89 -1.44
C GLN A 84 5.18 0.37 -1.29
N ILE A 85 4.11 -0.27 -1.75
CA ILE A 85 3.99 -1.70 -1.93
C ILE A 85 3.67 -1.96 -3.40
N ASP A 86 4.49 -2.75 -4.07
CA ASP A 86 4.28 -3.20 -5.45
C ASP A 86 3.95 -4.70 -5.48
N ASP A 87 2.97 -5.08 -6.28
CA ASP A 87 2.71 -6.48 -6.64
C ASP A 87 3.60 -6.87 -7.82
N MET A 88 4.48 -7.84 -7.58
CA MET A 88 5.44 -8.37 -8.55
C MET A 88 4.91 -9.63 -9.27
N GLY A 89 3.69 -10.07 -8.96
CA GLY A 89 3.01 -11.23 -9.51
C GLY A 89 3.08 -12.46 -8.60
N ASP A 90 4.27 -12.81 -8.10
CA ASP A 90 4.51 -13.96 -7.20
C ASP A 90 4.83 -13.55 -5.75
N HIS A 91 5.26 -12.30 -5.56
CA HIS A 91 5.54 -11.70 -4.26
C HIS A 91 5.23 -10.19 -4.31
N TYR A 92 5.40 -9.52 -3.18
CA TYR A 92 5.27 -8.07 -3.10
C TYR A 92 6.64 -7.45 -2.83
N PHE A 93 6.83 -6.19 -3.21
CA PHE A 93 8.02 -5.42 -2.87
C PHE A 93 7.61 -4.19 -2.07
N MET A 94 8.20 -4.00 -0.89
CA MET A 94 7.92 -2.85 -0.03
C MET A 94 9.14 -1.95 0.03
N GLN A 95 8.94 -0.62 -0.01
CA GLN A 95 10.01 0.35 0.18
C GLN A 95 9.51 1.66 0.79
N GLU A 96 10.38 2.32 1.56
CA GLU A 96 10.20 3.72 1.92
C GLU A 96 10.23 4.60 0.66
N VAL A 97 9.30 5.56 0.59
CA VAL A 97 9.30 6.62 -0.45
C VAL A 97 9.58 7.98 0.15
N GLN A 98 8.95 8.34 1.27
CA GLN A 98 9.04 9.68 1.83
C GLN A 98 8.70 9.72 3.33
N GLY A 99 9.34 10.62 4.08
CA GLY A 99 8.82 11.12 5.36
C GLY A 99 8.88 10.15 6.53
N CYS A 100 9.68 9.09 6.45
CA CYS A 100 9.77 8.09 7.51
C CYS A 100 10.91 8.35 8.51
N MET A 101 11.66 9.46 8.35
CA MET A 101 12.75 9.83 9.26
C MET A 101 12.31 10.01 10.71
N ALA A 102 11.09 10.50 10.93
CA ALA A 102 10.54 10.73 12.27
C ALA A 102 9.72 9.54 12.82
N PHE A 103 9.47 8.51 12.00
CA PHE A 103 8.86 7.28 12.49
C PHE A 103 9.93 6.42 13.13
N HIS A 104 9.83 6.27 14.45
CA HIS A 104 10.73 5.52 15.33
C HIS A 104 11.39 4.35 14.59
N GLY A 105 12.64 4.45 14.12
CA GLY A 105 13.40 3.36 13.47
C GLY A 105 13.15 3.06 11.99
N ALA A 106 12.26 3.79 11.31
CA ALA A 106 12.17 3.81 9.84
C ALA A 106 13.18 4.79 9.20
N SER A 107 13.88 5.60 10.01
CA SER A 107 14.89 6.58 9.57
C SER A 107 16.08 6.00 8.80
N CYS A 108 16.22 4.68 8.78
CA CYS A 108 17.38 4.00 8.21
C CYS A 108 17.22 3.67 6.72
N GLY A 109 16.10 4.06 6.11
CA GLY A 109 15.72 3.50 4.82
C GLY A 109 15.31 2.05 4.97
N PHE A 110 14.29 1.62 4.26
CA PHE A 110 14.00 0.20 4.15
C PHE A 110 13.44 -0.14 2.78
N ARG A 111 13.78 -1.34 2.32
CA ARG A 111 13.16 -1.95 1.15
C ARG A 111 13.38 -3.45 1.15
N GLY A 112 12.46 -4.20 0.57
CA GLY A 112 12.64 -5.63 0.43
C GLY A 112 11.40 -6.36 -0.07
N PRO A 113 11.56 -7.64 -0.43
CA PRO A 113 10.44 -8.48 -0.80
C PRO A 113 9.57 -8.81 0.42
N LEU A 114 8.30 -9.06 0.17
CA LEU A 114 7.29 -9.54 1.11
C LEU A 114 6.61 -10.77 0.50
N ALA A 115 6.49 -11.82 1.29
CA ALA A 115 5.64 -12.96 0.99
C ALA A 115 4.40 -12.92 1.89
N LYS A 116 3.27 -13.37 1.36
CA LYS A 116 2.01 -13.51 2.11
C LYS A 116 2.03 -14.78 2.97
#